data_AF-A0A7Z9VNL9-F1
#
_entry.id   AF-A0A7Z9VNL9-F1
#
_cell.length_a   1.000
_cell.length_b   1.000
_cell.length_c   1.000
_cell.angle_alpha   90.00
_cell.angle_beta   90.00
_cell.angle_gamma   90.00
#
_symmetry.space_group_name_H-M   'P 1'
#
loop_
_entity.id
_entity.type
_entity.pdbx_description
1 polymer ?
#
loop_
_entity_poly.entity_id
_entity_poly.type
_entity_poly.pdbx_seq_one_letter_code
_entity_poly.pdbx_strand_id
1 'polypeptide(L)'
;MAFFTALISFIVTIGILVTVHEFGHFWVAKKLGIKVLRFSIGFGKVLKSWQRGETEYTLCALPFGGFVKMLDENEGEVDAKEKHRAFNTQNVYKRIAVVIAGPAANFILAIILYAIIFIIGTHGIKPVVGLVKINSIAEHSGLQVGDQLLSINSQNTPTIGEFSMGFIQALEGEILQLK
;
A
#
# COMPACT_ATOMS: atom_id res chain seq x y z
N MET A 1 0.96 23.26 -8.93
CA MET A 1 0.67 22.61 -7.64
C MET A 1 0.49 21.10 -7.76
N ALA A 2 -0.43 20.60 -8.61
CA ALA A 2 -0.72 19.16 -8.74
C ALA A 2 0.50 18.26 -9.07
N PHE A 3 1.43 18.74 -9.90
CA PHE A 3 2.65 17.98 -10.23
C PHE A 3 3.56 17.76 -9.01
N PHE A 4 3.83 18.82 -8.24
CA PHE A 4 4.70 18.72 -7.06
C PHE A 4 4.07 17.85 -5.97
N THR A 5 2.75 17.95 -5.76
CA THR A 5 2.05 17.07 -4.82
C THR A 5 2.14 15.63 -5.28
N ALA A 6 1.90 15.33 -6.56
CA ALA A 6 2.01 13.98 -7.10
C ALA A 6 3.45 13.43 -6.97
N LEU A 7 4.46 14.25 -7.26
CA LEU A 7 5.86 13.87 -7.14
C LEU A 7 6.25 13.55 -5.70
N ILE A 8 5.88 14.42 -4.74
CA ILE A 8 6.16 14.18 -3.31
C ILE A 8 5.41 12.93 -2.83
N SER A 9 4.12 12.81 -3.16
CA SER A 9 3.32 11.62 -2.82
C SER A 9 3.92 10.34 -3.39
N PHE A 10 4.40 10.36 -4.63
CA PHE A 10 5.08 9.22 -5.25
C PHE A 10 6.36 8.85 -4.50
N ILE A 11 7.22 9.83 -4.20
CA ILE A 11 8.47 9.62 -3.46
C ILE A 11 8.19 9.01 -2.08
N VAL A 12 7.23 9.57 -1.34
CA VAL A 12 6.84 9.08 -0.02
C VAL A 12 6.26 7.67 -0.11
N THR A 13 5.38 7.41 -1.09
CA THR A 13 4.73 6.11 -1.27
C THR A 13 5.76 5.02 -1.58
N ILE A 14 6.67 5.26 -2.52
CA ILE A 14 7.76 4.31 -2.85
C ILE A 14 8.69 4.14 -1.65
N GLY A 15 9.04 5.22 -0.94
CA GLY A 15 9.89 5.14 0.24
C GLY A 15 9.29 4.24 1.33
N ILE A 16 7.99 4.38 1.62
CA ILE A 16 7.29 3.52 2.58
C ILE A 16 7.26 2.07 2.08
N LEU A 17 6.85 1.85 0.83
CA LEU A 17 6.70 0.52 0.24
C LEU A 17 8.00 -0.26 0.27
N VAL A 18 9.12 0.36 -0.14
CA VAL A 18 10.42 -0.31 -0.13
C VAL A 18 10.92 -0.51 1.30
N THR A 19 10.75 0.47 2.19
CA THR A 19 11.19 0.32 3.59
C THR A 19 10.49 -0.85 4.28
N VAL A 20 9.17 -1.01 4.06
CA VAL A 20 8.41 -2.13 4.63
C VAL A 20 8.82 -3.47 4.00
N HIS A 21 9.10 -3.49 2.69
CA HIS A 21 9.64 -4.66 2.01
C HIS A 21 10.98 -5.12 2.61
N GLU A 22 11.95 -4.21 2.71
CA GLU A 22 13.26 -4.50 3.29
C GLU A 22 13.12 -4.90 4.76
N PHE A 23 12.22 -4.25 5.50
CA PHE A 23 11.94 -4.62 6.89
C PHE A 23 11.43 -6.07 7.02
N GLY A 24 10.64 -6.56 6.06
CA GLY A 24 10.22 -7.95 6.00
C GLY A 24 11.40 -8.92 5.94
N HIS A 25 12.31 -8.73 4.98
CA HIS A 25 13.54 -9.52 4.88
C HIS A 25 14.37 -9.47 6.16
N PHE A 26 14.58 -8.26 6.68
CA PHE A 26 15.34 -8.01 7.89
C PHE A 26 14.76 -8.75 9.11
N TRP A 27 13.47 -8.59 9.34
CA TRP A 27 12.80 -9.13 10.51
C TRP A 27 12.86 -10.67 10.53
N VAL A 28 12.56 -11.30 9.39
CA VAL A 28 12.62 -12.77 9.27
C VAL A 28 14.05 -13.28 9.38
N ALA A 29 15.03 -12.60 8.76
CA ALA A 29 16.44 -12.99 8.85
C ALA A 29 16.93 -13.01 10.31
N LYS A 30 16.67 -11.92 11.06
CA LYS A 30 17.03 -11.82 12.48
C LYS A 30 16.33 -12.90 13.32
N LYS A 31 15.05 -13.16 13.08
CA LYS A 31 14.27 -14.17 13.81
C LYS A 31 14.77 -15.60 13.57
N LEU A 32 15.32 -15.88 12.39
CA LEU A 32 15.88 -17.19 12.01
C LEU A 32 17.35 -17.36 12.41
N GLY A 33 17.95 -16.37 13.07
CA GLY A 33 19.32 -16.39 13.57
C GLY A 33 20.39 -15.96 12.55
N ILE A 34 19.97 -15.52 11.36
CA ILE A 34 20.87 -15.03 10.32
C ILE A 34 21.44 -13.68 10.75
N LYS A 35 22.77 -13.53 10.63
CA LYS A 35 23.43 -12.27 10.99
C LYS A 35 23.15 -11.22 9.92
N VAL A 36 22.60 -10.09 10.32
CA VAL A 36 22.40 -8.93 9.44
C VAL A 36 23.46 -7.90 9.76
N LEU A 37 24.28 -7.56 8.77
CA LEU A 37 25.37 -6.59 8.87
C LEU A 37 24.85 -5.16 8.73
N ARG A 38 23.96 -4.91 7.76
CA ARG A 38 23.42 -3.56 7.52
C ARG A 38 21.94 -3.61 7.10
N PHE A 39 21.15 -2.70 7.66
CA PHE A 39 19.79 -2.40 7.23
C PHE A 39 19.78 -0.95 6.70
N SER A 40 19.57 -0.77 5.40
CA SER A 40 19.61 0.54 4.76
C SER A 40 18.22 0.96 4.28
N ILE A 41 17.82 2.17 4.67
CA ILE A 41 16.68 2.88 4.09
C ILE A 41 17.21 3.86 3.07
N GLY A 42 16.86 3.66 1.80
CA GLY A 42 17.36 4.42 0.67
C GLY A 42 18.71 3.94 0.13
N PHE A 43 19.20 4.66 -0.89
CA PHE A 43 20.47 4.44 -1.58
C PHE A 43 21.34 5.71 -1.64
N GLY A 44 22.60 5.53 -2.04
CA GLY A 44 23.54 6.61 -2.30
C GLY A 44 24.24 7.10 -1.04
N LYS A 45 24.42 8.43 -0.92
CA LYS A 45 25.13 9.05 0.20
C LYS A 45 24.39 8.77 1.51
N VAL A 46 25.09 8.19 2.48
CA VAL A 46 24.60 7.99 3.84
C VAL A 46 24.45 9.36 4.51
N LEU A 47 23.23 9.70 4.92
CA LEU A 47 22.94 10.92 5.69
C LEU A 47 23.16 10.69 7.18
N LYS A 48 22.77 9.51 7.66
CA LYS A 48 22.92 9.11 9.06
C LYS A 48 23.15 7.60 9.14
N SER A 49 24.09 7.19 9.97
CA SER A 49 24.30 5.79 10.33
C SER A 49 24.35 5.63 11.84
N TRP A 50 23.85 4.52 12.36
CA TRP A 50 24.02 4.15 13.76
C TRP A 50 24.11 2.63 13.90
N GLN A 51 24.96 2.17 14.82
CA GLN A 51 25.10 0.76 15.14
C GLN A 51 24.13 0.39 16.27
N ARG A 52 23.36 -0.70 16.11
CA ARG A 52 22.59 -1.29 17.21
C ARG A 52 22.81 -2.80 17.24
N GLY A 53 23.56 -3.23 18.26
CA GLY A 53 24.06 -4.60 18.34
C GLY A 53 25.02 -4.89 17.18
N GLU A 54 24.78 -5.98 16.48
CA GLU A 54 25.59 -6.40 15.32
C GLU A 54 25.16 -5.78 13.98
N THR A 55 24.06 -5.02 13.97
CA THR A 55 23.50 -4.46 12.73
C THR A 55 23.72 -2.96 12.67
N GLU A 56 24.27 -2.49 11.55
CA GLU A 56 24.36 -1.08 11.20
C GLU A 56 23.05 -0.63 10.53
N TYR A 57 22.48 0.48 10.97
CA TYR A 57 21.28 1.06 10.39
C TYR A 57 21.66 2.35 9.66
N THR A 58 21.35 2.42 8.37
CA THR A 58 21.69 3.57 7.53
C THR A 58 20.44 4.23 6.97
N LEU A 59 20.44 5.56 6.99
CA LEU A 59 19.48 6.40 6.28
C LEU A 59 20.24 7.15 5.19
N CYS A 60 19.86 6.91 3.93
CA CYS A 60 20.53 7.47 2.76
C CYS A 60 19.69 8.58 2.09
N ALA A 61 20.35 9.37 1.25
CA ALA A 61 19.75 10.55 0.63
C ALA A 61 18.64 10.24 -0.37
N LEU A 62 18.74 9.12 -1.10
CA LEU A 62 17.75 8.75 -2.12
C LEU A 62 16.75 7.74 -1.55
N PRO A 63 15.46 8.06 -1.48
CA PRO A 63 14.44 7.20 -0.85
C PRO A 63 13.89 6.09 -1.76
N PHE A 64 14.37 5.97 -3.01
CA PHE A 64 13.84 5.04 -4.02
C PHE A 64 14.34 3.60 -3.84
N GLY A 65 14.47 3.15 -2.59
CA GLY A 65 15.30 2.00 -2.33
C GLY A 65 15.59 1.65 -0.89
N GLY A 66 16.40 0.62 -0.73
CA GLY A 66 16.88 0.09 0.53
C GLY A 66 17.53 -1.26 0.28
N PHE A 67 18.22 -1.79 1.28
CA PHE A 67 18.72 -3.15 1.22
C PHE A 67 19.00 -3.70 2.61
N VAL A 68 18.90 -5.02 2.72
CA VAL A 68 19.33 -5.78 3.90
C VAL A 68 20.60 -6.56 3.56
N LYS A 69 21.74 -6.10 4.05
CA LYS A 69 23.00 -6.83 3.91
C LYS A 69 23.12 -7.91 4.98
N MET A 70 22.97 -9.17 4.57
CA MET A 70 23.15 -10.33 5.43
C MET A 70 24.59 -10.81 5.36
N LEU A 71 25.06 -11.49 6.41
CA LEU A 71 26.34 -12.18 6.37
C LEU A 71 26.26 -13.28 5.31
N ASP A 72 27.17 -13.29 4.34
CA ASP A 72 27.20 -14.26 3.25
C ASP A 72 28.66 -14.55 2.87
N GLU A 73 29.02 -15.83 2.75
CA GLU A 73 30.39 -16.23 2.40
C GLU A 73 30.76 -15.89 0.95
N ASN A 74 29.78 -15.67 0.07
CA ASN A 74 30.04 -15.27 -1.31
C ASN A 74 30.42 -13.77 -1.43
N GLU A 75 30.12 -12.96 -0.42
CA GLU A 75 30.40 -11.52 -0.42
C GLU A 75 31.71 -11.15 0.32
N GLY A 76 32.35 -12.10 1.00
CA GLY A 76 33.61 -11.88 1.70
C GLY A 76 33.95 -13.00 2.67
N GLU A 77 35.13 -12.89 3.31
CA GLU A 77 35.55 -13.86 4.32
C GLU A 77 34.65 -13.77 5.57
N VAL A 78 34.20 -14.95 6.02
CA VAL A 78 33.36 -15.10 7.22
C VAL A 78 34.11 -15.94 8.25
N ASP A 79 34.20 -15.44 9.47
CA ASP A 79 34.79 -16.17 10.60
C ASP A 79 34.12 -17.56 10.74
N ALA A 80 34.94 -18.60 10.88
CA ALA A 80 34.50 -19.98 11.05
C ALA A 80 33.43 -20.14 12.15
N LYS A 81 33.49 -19.33 13.21
CA LYS A 81 32.51 -19.34 14.31
C LYS A 81 31.14 -18.78 13.90
N GLU A 82 31.08 -17.90 12.91
CA GLU A 82 29.86 -17.25 12.45
C GLU A 82 29.26 -17.85 11.18
N LYS A 83 29.95 -18.79 10.52
CA LYS A 83 29.47 -19.47 9.29
C LYS A 83 28.07 -20.05 9.44
N HIS A 84 27.71 -20.57 10.61
CA HIS A 84 26.37 -21.11 10.89
C HIS A 84 25.25 -20.06 10.85
N ARG A 85 25.60 -18.75 10.82
CA ARG A 85 24.68 -17.60 10.75
C ARG A 85 24.71 -16.91 9.39
N ALA A 86 25.57 -17.36 8.47
CA ALA A 86 25.60 -16.84 7.11
C ALA A 86 24.34 -17.27 6.34
N PHE A 87 23.84 -16.42 5.46
CA PHE A 87 22.59 -16.64 4.73
C PHE A 87 22.71 -17.83 3.77
N ASN A 88 23.80 -17.89 3.01
CA ASN A 88 24.07 -18.93 2.02
C ASN A 88 24.16 -20.35 2.64
N THR A 89 24.64 -20.45 3.89
CA THR A 89 24.78 -21.72 4.63
C THR A 89 23.49 -22.21 5.27
N GLN A 90 22.46 -21.35 5.36
CA GLN A 90 21.18 -21.76 5.94
C GLN A 90 20.49 -22.82 5.08
N ASN A 91 19.72 -23.67 5.74
CA ASN A 91 18.81 -24.59 5.07
C ASN A 91 17.87 -23.82 4.11
N VAL A 92 17.57 -24.43 2.97
CA VAL A 92 16.84 -23.84 1.84
C VAL A 92 15.52 -23.19 2.29
N TYR A 93 14.77 -23.84 3.18
CA TYR A 93 13.51 -23.29 3.68
C TYR A 93 13.66 -21.97 4.43
N LYS A 94 14.74 -21.79 5.20
CA LYS A 94 15.02 -20.51 5.87
C LYS A 94 15.33 -19.43 4.86
N ARG A 95 16.14 -19.75 3.84
CA ARG A 95 16.47 -18.79 2.77
C ARG A 95 15.22 -18.38 2.00
N ILE A 96 14.38 -19.34 1.63
CA ILE A 96 13.08 -19.09 0.99
C ILE A 96 12.20 -18.21 1.89
N ALA A 97 12.08 -18.53 3.18
CA ALA A 97 11.29 -17.74 4.11
C ALA A 97 11.76 -16.28 4.17
N VAL A 98 13.06 -16.05 4.21
CA VAL A 98 13.64 -14.69 4.18
C VAL A 98 13.34 -13.99 2.86
N VAL A 99 13.53 -14.64 1.72
CA VAL A 99 13.28 -14.04 0.40
C VAL A 99 11.80 -13.72 0.17
N ILE A 100 10.88 -14.54 0.68
CA ILE A 100 9.44 -14.27 0.57
C ILE A 100 8.97 -13.22 1.59
N ALA A 101 9.71 -13.00 2.67
CA ALA A 101 9.30 -12.10 3.74
C ALA A 101 9.07 -10.65 3.27
N GLY A 102 9.88 -10.14 2.34
CA GLY A 102 9.71 -8.79 1.79
C GLY A 102 8.39 -8.62 1.01
N PRO A 103 8.13 -9.44 -0.02
CA PRO A 103 6.84 -9.45 -0.71
C PRO A 103 5.65 -9.68 0.23
N ALA A 104 5.76 -10.61 1.19
CA ALA A 104 4.72 -10.86 2.16
C ALA A 104 4.44 -9.66 3.07
N ALA A 105 5.48 -8.93 3.50
CA ALA A 105 5.31 -7.70 4.28
C ALA A 105 4.55 -6.62 3.50
N ASN A 106 4.83 -6.45 2.21
CA ASN A 106 4.07 -5.53 1.36
C ASN A 106 2.63 -5.98 1.13
N PHE A 107 2.40 -7.28 1.00
CA PHE A 107 1.04 -7.82 0.89
C PHE A 107 0.22 -7.54 2.16
N ILE A 108 0.82 -7.74 3.33
CA ILE A 108 0.23 -7.39 4.63
C ILE A 108 -0.01 -5.89 4.73
N LEU A 109 0.96 -5.06 4.32
CA LEU A 109 0.80 -3.61 4.26
C LEU A 109 -0.40 -3.21 3.41
N ALA A 110 -0.56 -3.81 2.22
CA ALA A 110 -1.69 -3.54 1.35
C ALA A 110 -3.02 -3.87 2.03
N ILE A 111 -3.14 -5.02 2.68
CA ILE A 111 -4.34 -5.40 3.45
C ILE A 111 -4.66 -4.35 4.51
N ILE A 112 -3.67 -3.92 5.29
CA ILE A 112 -3.83 -2.91 6.35
C ILE A 112 -4.28 -1.57 5.75
N LEU A 113 -3.62 -1.11 4.68
CA LEU A 113 -3.96 0.16 4.02
C LEU A 113 -5.39 0.12 3.47
N TYR A 114 -5.78 -0.96 2.79
CA TYR A 114 -7.15 -1.12 2.31
C TYR A 114 -8.16 -1.15 3.46
N ALA A 115 -7.88 -1.89 4.54
CA ALA A 115 -8.76 -1.91 5.70
C ALA A 115 -8.96 -0.51 6.30
N ILE A 116 -7.89 0.28 6.42
CA ILE A 116 -7.97 1.67 6.88
C ILE A 116 -8.82 2.52 5.94
N ILE A 117 -8.65 2.39 4.63
CA ILE A 117 -9.46 3.10 3.63
C ILE A 117 -10.94 2.74 3.77
N PHE A 118 -11.26 1.46 3.96
CA PHE A 118 -12.64 1.01 4.18
C PHE A 118 -13.26 1.53 5.48
N ILE A 119 -12.47 1.67 6.55
CA ILE A 119 -12.94 2.22 7.84
C ILE A 119 -13.18 3.72 7.75
N ILE A 120 -12.28 4.46 7.10
CA ILE A 120 -12.40 5.93 6.94
C ILE A 120 -13.52 6.28 5.96
N GLY A 121 -13.84 5.37 5.03
CA GLY A 121 -14.76 5.61 3.94
C GLY A 121 -14.13 6.40 2.80
N THR A 122 -14.85 6.54 1.69
CA THR A 122 -14.36 7.29 0.53
C THR A 122 -14.95 8.69 0.49
N HIS A 123 -14.12 9.70 0.21
CA HIS A 123 -14.57 11.03 -0.17
C HIS A 123 -14.69 11.09 -1.69
N GLY A 124 -15.88 10.84 -2.20
CA GLY A 124 -16.17 10.92 -3.63
C GLY A 124 -16.91 12.21 -4.02
N ILE A 125 -17.12 12.37 -5.32
CA ILE A 125 -17.96 13.43 -5.86
C ILE A 125 -19.38 13.21 -5.34
N LYS A 126 -19.95 14.22 -4.69
CA LYS A 126 -21.34 14.17 -4.21
C LYS A 126 -22.28 13.88 -5.40
N PRO A 127 -23.24 12.97 -5.27
CA PRO A 127 -24.22 12.73 -6.32
C PRO A 127 -25.20 13.90 -6.37
N VAL A 128 -24.96 14.83 -7.29
CA VAL A 128 -25.81 16.01 -7.50
C VAL A 128 -26.51 15.89 -8.86
N VAL A 129 -27.81 16.18 -8.88
CA VAL A 129 -28.61 16.16 -10.09
C VAL A 129 -28.20 17.30 -11.01
N GLY A 130 -27.61 16.98 -12.17
CA GLY A 130 -27.12 17.97 -13.12
C GLY A 130 -28.17 18.44 -14.12
N LEU A 131 -28.97 17.52 -14.67
CA LEU A 131 -30.01 17.83 -15.64
C LEU A 131 -31.22 16.92 -15.38
N VAL A 132 -32.40 17.51 -15.41
CA VAL A 132 -33.69 16.79 -15.36
C VAL A 132 -34.36 17.01 -16.70
N LYS A 133 -34.72 15.92 -17.39
CA LYS A 133 -35.37 16.00 -18.69
C LYS A 133 -36.86 16.34 -18.52
N ILE A 134 -37.37 17.25 -19.33
CA ILE A 134 -38.79 17.63 -19.35
C ILE A 134 -39.65 16.43 -19.72
N ASN A 135 -40.77 16.24 -19.02
CA ASN A 135 -41.69 15.10 -19.07
C ASN A 135 -41.05 13.75 -18.72
N SER A 136 -39.99 13.75 -17.90
CA SER A 136 -39.37 12.50 -17.41
C SER A 136 -39.95 12.03 -16.09
N ILE A 137 -39.77 10.75 -15.77
CA ILE A 137 -40.14 10.18 -14.46
C ILE A 137 -39.48 10.96 -13.32
N ALA A 138 -38.23 11.40 -13.51
CA ALA A 138 -37.49 12.20 -12.54
C ALA A 138 -38.17 13.56 -12.28
N GLU A 139 -38.63 14.25 -13.32
CA GLU A 139 -39.37 15.52 -13.17
C GLU A 139 -40.71 15.29 -12.43
N HIS A 140 -41.47 14.25 -12.82
CA HIS A 140 -42.74 13.92 -12.17
C HIS A 140 -42.58 13.50 -10.70
N SER A 141 -41.42 12.93 -10.33
CA SER A 141 -41.08 12.63 -8.93
C SER A 141 -40.67 13.85 -8.10
N GLY A 142 -40.59 15.04 -8.70
CA GLY A 142 -40.22 16.28 -8.04
C GLY A 142 -38.71 16.50 -7.90
N LEU A 143 -37.90 15.72 -8.62
CA LEU A 143 -36.44 15.85 -8.60
C LEU A 143 -36.02 17.15 -9.32
N GLN A 144 -35.16 17.94 -8.70
CA GLN A 144 -34.71 19.22 -9.22
C GLN A 144 -33.20 19.23 -9.49
N VAL A 145 -32.80 20.09 -10.43
CA VAL A 145 -31.37 20.37 -10.66
C VAL A 145 -30.77 20.97 -9.38
N GLY A 146 -29.66 20.39 -8.93
CA GLY A 146 -28.99 20.77 -7.69
C GLY A 146 -29.34 19.90 -6.47
N ASP A 147 -30.34 19.02 -6.57
CA ASP A 147 -30.65 18.08 -5.49
C ASP A 147 -29.49 17.11 -5.26
N GLN A 148 -29.18 16.84 -4.00
CA GLN A 148 -28.19 15.84 -3.60
C GLN A 148 -28.89 14.51 -3.27
N LEU A 149 -28.45 13.44 -3.93
CA LEU A 149 -29.03 12.11 -3.77
C LEU A 149 -28.38 11.42 -2.57
N LEU A 150 -29.07 11.42 -1.41
CA LEU A 150 -28.48 10.98 -0.15
C LEU A 150 -28.51 9.45 0.05
N SER A 151 -29.51 8.76 -0.48
CA SER A 151 -29.67 7.32 -0.32
C SER A 151 -30.57 6.69 -1.38
N ILE A 152 -30.42 5.38 -1.62
CA ILE A 152 -31.32 4.52 -2.41
C ILE A 152 -31.72 3.32 -1.55
N ASN A 153 -33.02 3.02 -1.44
CA ASN A 153 -33.54 1.89 -0.64
C ASN A 153 -32.93 1.83 0.77
N SER A 154 -32.82 2.99 1.42
CA SER A 154 -32.20 3.17 2.75
C SER A 154 -30.69 2.88 2.85
N GLN A 155 -29.99 2.65 1.73
CA GLN A 155 -28.54 2.62 1.66
C GLN A 155 -27.98 3.99 1.32
N ASN A 156 -27.06 4.49 2.15
CA ASN A 156 -26.43 5.79 1.93
C ASN A 156 -25.58 5.79 0.66
N THR A 157 -25.66 6.89 -0.09
CA THR A 157 -24.90 7.10 -1.33
C THR A 157 -24.10 8.40 -1.25
N PRO A 158 -23.06 8.49 -0.40
CA PRO A 158 -22.24 9.69 -0.26
C PRO A 158 -21.50 10.08 -1.55
N THR A 159 -21.37 9.16 -2.52
CA THR A 159 -20.68 9.41 -3.78
C THR A 159 -21.54 9.05 -5.01
N ILE A 160 -21.25 9.69 -6.15
CA ILE A 160 -21.91 9.39 -7.44
C ILE A 160 -21.68 7.96 -7.91
N GLY A 161 -20.51 7.38 -7.61
CA GLY A 161 -20.22 5.98 -7.92
C GLY A 161 -21.11 5.02 -7.14
N GLU A 162 -21.26 5.25 -5.84
CA GLU A 162 -22.13 4.46 -4.97
C GLU A 162 -23.61 4.65 -5.32
N PHE A 163 -24.03 5.88 -5.65
CA PHE A 163 -25.38 6.12 -6.16
C PHE A 163 -25.62 5.32 -7.46
N SER A 164 -24.70 5.38 -8.42
CA SER A 164 -24.84 4.68 -9.71
C SER A 164 -24.94 3.16 -9.51
N MET A 165 -24.11 2.60 -8.63
CA MET A 165 -24.12 1.17 -8.34
C MET A 165 -25.38 0.75 -7.58
N GLY A 166 -25.76 1.51 -6.55
CA GLY A 166 -26.99 1.27 -5.80
C GLY A 166 -28.24 1.39 -6.67
N PHE A 167 -28.25 2.32 -7.62
CA PHE A 167 -29.34 2.49 -8.58
C PHE A 167 -29.44 1.26 -9.48
N ILE A 168 -28.34 0.82 -10.10
CA ILE A 168 -28.34 -0.40 -10.93
C ILE A 168 -28.83 -1.62 -10.15
N GLN A 169 -28.40 -1.76 -8.89
CA GLN A 169 -28.82 -2.89 -8.04
C GLN A 169 -30.30 -2.81 -7.68
N ALA A 170 -30.82 -1.61 -7.41
CA ALA A 170 -32.23 -1.38 -7.10
C ALA A 170 -33.19 -1.65 -8.26
N LEU A 171 -32.68 -1.69 -9.50
CA LEU A 171 -33.51 -2.02 -10.67
C LEU A 171 -33.83 -3.52 -10.79
N GLU A 172 -33.21 -4.40 -10.00
CA GLU A 172 -33.47 -5.86 -9.98
C GLU A 172 -33.52 -6.54 -11.37
N GLY A 173 -32.89 -5.95 -12.39
CA GLY A 173 -32.91 -6.45 -13.77
C GLY A 173 -34.02 -5.89 -14.67
N GLU A 174 -34.81 -4.92 -14.22
CA GLU A 174 -35.71 -4.15 -15.09
C GLU A 174 -34.91 -3.22 -16.02
N ILE A 175 -35.17 -3.33 -17.32
CA ILE A 175 -34.59 -2.44 -18.33
C ILE A 175 -35.35 -1.11 -18.29
N LEU A 176 -34.76 -0.10 -17.65
CA LEU A 176 -35.26 1.27 -17.77
C LEU A 176 -34.93 1.83 -19.17
N GLN A 177 -35.94 1.91 -20.03
CA GLN A 177 -35.85 2.70 -21.25
C GLN A 177 -36.04 4.19 -20.93
N LEU A 178 -34.95 4.86 -20.58
CA LEU A 178 -34.92 6.32 -20.44
C LEU A 178 -34.74 6.91 -21.84
N LYS A 179 -35.83 7.41 -22.45
CA LYS A 179 -35.77 8.17 -23.70
C LYS A 179 -35.50 9.63 -23.42
#